data_AF-A0A4S2RCM5-F1
#
_entry.id   AF-A0A4S2RCM5-F1
#
_cell.length_a   1.000
_cell.length_b   1.000
_cell.length_c   1.000
_cell.angle_alpha   90.00
_cell.angle_beta   90.00
_cell.angle_gamma   90.00
#
_symmetry.space_group_name_H-M   'P 1'
#
loop_
_entity.id
_entity.type
_entity.pdbx_description
1 polymer ?
#
loop_
_entity_poly.entity_id
_entity_poly.type
_entity_poly.pdbx_seq_one_letter_code
_entity_poly.pdbx_strand_id
1 'polypeptide(L)'
;MKHTRTLRRATVVLAAAVTLGLGTTTTHADPGIPNVGYGYPNGKSVACVQFFINNYLGMRLDEDGKFGPKTEAGVRALQEYSNRNWATQLLTVDGVFGKATGEVVLNHIKQYPWSIDYARAWSCSHSVPSYSVVLN
;
A
#
# COMPACT_ATOMS: atom_id res chain seq x y z
N MET A 1 -27.24 41.36 -38.89
CA MET A 1 -26.18 40.54 -39.52
C MET A 1 -24.99 40.49 -38.57
N LYS A 2 -24.45 39.27 -38.39
CA LYS A 2 -23.10 38.91 -37.91
C LYS A 2 -22.75 39.10 -36.42
N HIS A 3 -22.51 37.94 -35.80
CA HIS A 3 -21.86 37.65 -34.53
C HIS A 3 -20.48 38.27 -34.38
N THR A 4 -20.11 38.61 -33.14
CA THR A 4 -18.71 38.46 -32.70
C THR A 4 -18.65 38.09 -31.21
N ARG A 5 -18.27 36.83 -30.95
CA ARG A 5 -17.85 36.31 -29.64
C ARG A 5 -16.35 36.57 -29.48
N THR A 6 -15.93 37.14 -28.36
CA THR A 6 -14.52 37.04 -27.90
C THR A 6 -14.47 37.09 -26.38
N LEU A 7 -14.41 35.92 -25.73
CA LEU A 7 -14.05 35.78 -24.32
C LEU A 7 -12.52 35.66 -24.24
N ARG A 8 -11.89 36.61 -23.53
CA ARG A 8 -10.46 36.62 -23.25
C ARG A 8 -10.13 35.54 -22.21
N ARG A 9 -9.12 34.73 -22.52
CA ARG A 9 -8.55 33.68 -21.67
C ARG A 9 -7.93 34.30 -20.42
N ALA A 10 -8.38 33.87 -19.24
CA ALA A 10 -7.73 34.21 -17.96
C ALA A 10 -6.71 33.11 -17.62
N THR A 11 -5.44 33.48 -17.64
CA THR A 11 -4.30 32.69 -17.14
C THR A 11 -4.30 32.70 -15.61
N VAL A 12 -4.43 31.54 -14.99
CA VAL A 12 -4.22 31.35 -13.55
C VAL A 12 -2.74 31.10 -13.31
N VAL A 13 -2.08 32.01 -12.60
CA VAL A 13 -0.68 31.91 -12.17
C VAL A 13 -0.61 31.12 -10.86
N LEU A 14 0.18 30.04 -10.84
CA LEU A 14 0.57 29.31 -9.63
C LEU A 14 1.43 30.20 -8.73
N ALA A 15 1.12 30.23 -7.43
CA ALA A 15 2.07 30.63 -6.39
C ALA A 15 2.07 29.57 -5.29
N ALA A 16 3.14 28.77 -5.23
CA ALA A 16 3.41 27.81 -4.17
C ALA A 16 4.12 28.53 -3.01
N ALA A 17 3.52 28.51 -1.82
CA ALA A 17 4.17 28.96 -0.59
C ALA A 17 4.92 27.78 0.05
N VAL A 18 6.24 27.89 0.16
CA VAL A 18 7.11 26.92 0.83
C VAL A 18 7.16 27.26 2.32
N THR A 19 6.65 26.38 3.17
CA THR A 19 6.82 26.46 4.63
C THR A 19 8.00 25.57 5.07
N LEU A 20 9.04 26.19 5.63
CA LEU A 20 10.16 25.52 6.30
C LEU A 20 9.69 24.91 7.62
N GLY A 21 9.67 23.57 7.71
CA GLY A 21 9.40 22.82 8.94
C GLY A 21 10.65 22.11 9.45
N LEU A 22 11.03 22.38 10.70
CA LEU A 22 12.02 21.61 11.46
C LEU A 22 11.44 20.20 11.71
N GLY A 23 11.89 19.22 10.92
CA GLY A 23 11.43 17.83 11.02
C GLY A 23 12.33 17.00 11.93
N THR A 24 11.80 16.56 13.07
CA THR A 24 12.29 15.35 13.74
C THR A 24 12.20 14.20 12.73
N THR A 25 13.32 13.62 12.34
CA THR A 25 13.32 12.42 11.49
C THR A 25 12.87 11.23 12.33
N THR A 26 11.56 11.09 12.53
CA THR A 26 11.01 9.73 12.53
C THR A 26 11.30 9.21 11.13
N THR A 27 12.03 8.10 11.02
CA THR A 27 12.19 7.38 9.75
C THR A 27 10.79 7.13 9.18
N HIS A 28 10.42 8.01 8.24
CA HIS A 28 9.13 7.99 7.55
C HIS A 28 9.00 6.65 6.86
N ALA A 29 7.82 6.02 6.91
CA ALA A 29 7.49 5.03 5.89
C ALA A 29 7.78 5.64 4.53
N ASP A 30 8.51 4.93 3.69
CA ASP A 30 8.95 5.44 2.39
C ASP A 30 7.70 5.89 1.61
N PRO A 31 7.47 7.20 1.43
CA PRO A 31 6.27 7.71 0.79
C PRO A 31 6.17 7.26 -0.68
N GLY A 32 7.28 6.78 -1.25
CA GLY A 32 7.47 6.47 -2.66
C GLY A 32 7.12 5.05 -3.08
N ILE A 33 6.81 4.12 -2.15
CA ILE A 33 6.38 2.77 -2.58
C ILE A 33 4.97 2.89 -3.18
N PRO A 34 4.77 2.56 -4.49
CA PRO A 34 3.47 2.62 -5.11
C PRO A 34 2.56 1.49 -4.58
N ASN A 35 1.26 1.67 -4.75
CA ASN A 35 0.29 0.60 -4.48
C ASN A 35 0.61 -0.63 -5.35
N VAL A 36 0.61 -1.81 -4.74
CA VAL A 36 0.93 -3.08 -5.42
C VAL A 36 -0.37 -3.71 -5.90
N GLY A 37 -0.58 -3.77 -7.21
CA GLY A 37 -1.81 -4.25 -7.84
C GLY A 37 -1.58 -4.77 -9.26
N TYR A 38 -2.65 -4.97 -10.01
CA TYR A 38 -2.56 -5.41 -11.41
C TYR A 38 -1.70 -4.43 -12.24
N GLY A 39 -0.75 -4.96 -13.01
CA GLY A 39 0.20 -4.16 -13.79
C GLY A 39 1.38 -3.58 -13.01
N TYR A 40 1.48 -3.84 -11.70
CA TYR A 40 2.67 -3.48 -10.92
C TYR A 40 3.90 -4.27 -11.40
N PRO A 41 5.11 -3.64 -11.44
CA PRO A 41 6.32 -4.32 -11.87
C PRO A 41 6.62 -5.58 -11.06
N ASN A 42 7.03 -6.65 -11.75
CA ASN A 42 7.43 -7.87 -11.07
C ASN A 42 8.61 -7.60 -10.12
N GLY A 43 8.58 -8.18 -8.92
CA GLY A 43 9.68 -8.04 -7.98
C GLY A 43 9.31 -8.28 -6.52
N LYS A 44 10.22 -7.86 -5.65
CA LYS A 44 10.19 -8.14 -4.20
C LYS A 44 8.89 -7.69 -3.54
N SER A 45 8.34 -6.52 -3.90
CA SER A 45 7.09 -6.02 -3.34
C SER A 45 5.94 -7.00 -3.53
N VAL A 46 5.80 -7.56 -4.74
CA VAL A 46 4.75 -8.54 -5.04
C VAL A 46 5.00 -9.85 -4.30
N ALA A 47 6.25 -10.33 -4.25
CA ALA A 47 6.61 -11.54 -3.49
C ALA A 47 6.29 -11.39 -2.00
N CYS A 48 6.49 -10.19 -1.44
CA CYS A 48 6.12 -9.89 -0.06
C CYS A 48 4.60 -9.85 0.15
N VAL A 49 3.82 -9.33 -0.80
CA VAL A 49 2.36 -9.42 -0.76
C VAL A 49 1.89 -10.88 -0.81
N GLN A 50 2.45 -11.69 -1.71
CA GLN A 50 2.17 -13.13 -1.80
C GLN A 50 2.52 -13.87 -0.50
N PHE A 51 3.64 -13.53 0.14
CA PHE A 51 4.02 -14.04 1.46
C PHE A 51 2.97 -13.74 2.54
N PHE A 52 2.51 -12.48 2.66
CA PHE A 52 1.48 -12.12 3.64
C PHE A 52 0.16 -12.87 3.38
N ILE A 53 -0.24 -12.99 2.11
CA ILE A 53 -1.42 -13.78 1.70
C ILE A 53 -1.26 -15.24 2.15
N ASN A 54 -0.12 -15.86 1.85
CA ASN A 54 0.14 -17.25 2.21
C ASN A 54 0.10 -17.49 3.71
N ASN A 55 0.69 -16.58 4.48
CA ASN A 55 0.79 -16.74 5.92
C ASN A 55 -0.57 -16.59 6.62
N TYR A 56 -1.37 -15.59 6.24
CA TYR A 56 -2.65 -15.33 6.90
C TYR A 56 -3.83 -16.15 6.36
N LEU A 57 -3.77 -16.57 5.09
CA LEU A 57 -4.90 -17.25 4.45
C LEU A 57 -4.61 -18.71 4.07
N GLY A 58 -3.35 -19.15 4.11
CA GLY A 58 -2.97 -20.52 3.73
C GLY A 58 -3.18 -20.84 2.24
N MET A 59 -3.24 -19.82 1.37
CA MET A 59 -3.58 -19.98 -0.06
C MET A 59 -2.50 -20.66 -0.92
N ARG A 60 -1.28 -20.85 -0.41
CA ARG A 60 -0.15 -21.53 -1.08
C ARG A 60 0.11 -21.00 -2.51
N LEU A 61 0.07 -19.68 -2.67
CA LEU A 61 0.52 -18.98 -3.87
C LEU A 61 2.02 -19.20 -4.09
N ASP A 62 2.42 -19.28 -5.35
CA ASP A 62 3.83 -19.13 -5.72
C ASP A 62 4.26 -17.70 -5.40
N GLU A 63 5.33 -17.55 -4.61
CA GLU A 63 5.90 -16.25 -4.26
C GLU A 63 6.88 -15.77 -5.33
N ASP A 64 6.40 -15.80 -6.58
CA ASP A 64 7.17 -15.57 -7.80
C ASP A 64 7.40 -14.08 -8.13
N GLY A 65 6.84 -13.19 -7.32
CA GLY A 65 6.94 -11.75 -7.50
C GLY A 65 6.14 -11.22 -8.68
N LYS A 66 5.19 -11.97 -9.23
CA LYS A 66 4.32 -11.55 -10.34
C LYS A 66 2.89 -11.34 -9.87
N PHE A 67 2.34 -10.15 -10.17
CA PHE A 67 1.00 -9.81 -9.72
C PHE A 67 -0.03 -10.37 -10.71
N GLY A 68 -0.38 -11.64 -10.55
CA GLY A 68 -1.40 -12.32 -11.36
C GLY A 68 -2.79 -12.32 -10.72
N PRO A 69 -3.81 -12.87 -11.42
CA PRO A 69 -5.19 -12.94 -10.91
C PRO A 69 -5.33 -13.65 -9.57
N LYS A 70 -4.51 -14.68 -9.30
CA LYS A 70 -4.50 -15.37 -8.00
C LYS A 70 -3.99 -14.47 -6.87
N THR A 71 -2.98 -13.64 -7.15
CA THR A 71 -2.47 -12.66 -6.18
C THR A 71 -3.50 -11.58 -5.92
N GLU A 72 -4.18 -11.07 -6.94
CA GLU A 72 -5.28 -10.11 -6.77
C GLU A 72 -6.39 -10.67 -5.88
N ALA A 73 -6.86 -11.89 -6.18
CA ALA A 73 -7.87 -12.57 -5.37
C ALA A 73 -7.41 -12.77 -3.92
N GLY A 74 -6.12 -13.11 -3.73
CA GLY A 74 -5.51 -13.21 -2.41
C GLY A 74 -5.47 -11.87 -1.66
N VAL A 75 -5.20 -10.75 -2.35
CA VAL A 75 -5.26 -9.42 -1.74
C VAL A 75 -6.68 -9.10 -1.30
N ARG A 76 -7.71 -9.37 -2.13
CA ARG A 76 -9.11 -9.18 -1.75
C ARG A 76 -9.48 -9.99 -0.51
N ALA A 77 -9.12 -11.28 -0.51
CA ALA A 77 -9.36 -12.16 0.63
C ALA A 77 -8.62 -11.69 1.89
N LEU A 78 -7.40 -11.14 1.75
CA LEU A 78 -6.63 -10.62 2.87
C LEU A 78 -7.31 -9.36 3.45
N GLN A 79 -7.77 -8.45 2.59
CA GLN A 79 -8.52 -7.26 3.00
C GLN A 79 -9.81 -7.64 3.76
N GLU A 80 -10.59 -8.60 3.24
CA GLU A 80 -11.78 -9.12 3.92
C GLU A 80 -11.45 -9.81 5.24
N TYR A 81 -10.37 -10.58 5.29
CA TYR A 81 -9.93 -11.27 6.49
C TYR A 81 -9.46 -10.28 7.56
N SER A 82 -8.66 -9.28 7.20
CA SER A 82 -8.26 -8.20 8.11
C SER A 82 -9.47 -7.46 8.67
N ASN A 83 -10.42 -7.06 7.80
CA ASN A 83 -11.65 -6.36 8.21
C ASN A 83 -12.46 -7.12 9.26
N ARG A 84 -12.48 -8.46 9.18
CA ARG A 84 -13.25 -9.31 10.10
C ARG A 84 -12.54 -9.60 11.42
N ASN A 85 -11.21 -9.56 11.44
CA ASN A 85 -10.44 -10.13 12.56
C ASN A 85 -9.64 -9.10 13.36
N TRP A 86 -9.01 -8.11 12.73
CA TRP A 86 -8.08 -7.22 13.45
C TRP A 86 -7.99 -5.78 12.92
N ALA A 87 -8.60 -5.45 11.79
CA ALA A 87 -8.43 -4.12 11.21
C ALA A 87 -8.98 -3.04 12.16
N THR A 88 -8.13 -2.09 12.52
CA THR A 88 -8.51 -0.91 13.32
C THR A 88 -9.27 0.12 12.47
N GLN A 89 -9.07 0.10 11.17
CA GLN A 89 -9.80 0.87 10.17
C GLN A 89 -10.23 -0.06 9.04
N LEU A 90 -11.50 0.05 8.62
CA LEU A 90 -12.02 -0.78 7.53
C LEU A 90 -11.31 -0.48 6.21
N LEU A 91 -10.85 -1.55 5.57
CA LEU A 91 -10.24 -1.57 4.25
C LEU A 91 -11.31 -1.65 3.17
N THR A 92 -11.06 -0.98 2.05
CA THR A 92 -11.78 -1.26 0.81
C THR A 92 -11.27 -2.58 0.23
N VAL A 93 -12.18 -3.45 -0.21
CA VAL A 93 -11.84 -4.74 -0.83
C VAL A 93 -11.67 -4.56 -2.34
N ASP A 94 -10.58 -3.91 -2.74
CA ASP A 94 -10.31 -3.51 -4.13
C ASP A 94 -9.30 -4.42 -4.84
N GLY A 95 -8.65 -5.35 -4.13
CA GLY A 95 -7.61 -6.22 -4.70
C GLY A 95 -6.27 -5.52 -4.94
N VAL A 96 -6.10 -4.31 -4.40
CA VAL A 96 -4.87 -3.53 -4.47
C VAL A 96 -4.25 -3.47 -3.09
N PHE A 97 -3.01 -3.94 -2.97
CA PHE A 97 -2.24 -3.81 -1.73
C PHE A 97 -1.67 -2.39 -1.66
N GLY A 98 -2.50 -1.47 -1.17
CA GLY A 98 -2.12 -0.06 -0.97
C GLY A 98 -1.72 0.26 0.47
N LYS A 99 -1.40 1.54 0.72
CA LYS A 99 -0.92 2.02 2.03
C LYS A 99 -1.83 1.63 3.20
N ALA A 100 -3.16 1.72 3.03
CA ALA A 100 -4.10 1.31 4.07
C ALA A 100 -4.03 -0.19 4.39
N THR A 101 -3.97 -1.04 3.35
CA THR A 101 -3.83 -2.49 3.51
C THR A 101 -2.52 -2.84 4.20
N GLY A 102 -1.40 -2.26 3.76
CA GLY A 102 -0.11 -2.49 4.39
C GLY A 102 -0.05 -1.97 5.83
N GLU A 103 -0.62 -0.80 6.11
CA GLU A 103 -0.69 -0.26 7.48
C GLU A 103 -1.43 -1.22 8.43
N VAL A 104 -2.58 -1.75 8.01
CA VAL A 104 -3.36 -2.70 8.83
C VAL A 104 -2.60 -4.01 9.03
N VAL A 105 -2.00 -4.57 7.98
CA VAL A 105 -1.23 -5.82 8.07
C VAL A 105 0.01 -5.66 8.94
N LEU A 106 0.79 -4.60 8.72
CA LEU A 106 2.04 -4.39 9.46
C LEU A 106 1.79 -4.02 10.92
N ASN A 107 0.74 -3.25 11.24
CA ASN A 107 0.36 -3.00 12.63
C ASN A 107 -0.02 -4.29 13.36
N HIS A 108 -0.74 -5.20 12.69
CA HIS A 108 -1.07 -6.50 13.25
C HIS A 108 0.20 -7.30 13.55
N ILE A 109 1.17 -7.35 12.63
CA ILE A 109 2.46 -8.03 12.85
C ILE A 109 3.23 -7.40 14.01
N LYS A 110 3.26 -6.07 14.07
CA LYS A 110 3.93 -5.33 15.16
C LYS A 110 3.32 -5.64 16.52
N GLN A 111 2.00 -5.76 16.59
CA GLN A 111 1.28 -6.09 17.82
C GLN A 111 1.40 -7.59 18.19
N TYR A 112 1.48 -8.46 17.18
CA TYR A 112 1.57 -9.92 17.33
C TYR A 112 2.74 -10.51 16.52
N PRO A 113 4.00 -10.31 16.94
CA PRO A 113 5.18 -10.76 16.19
C PRO A 113 5.24 -12.27 15.95
N TRP A 114 4.60 -13.07 16.83
CA TRP A 114 4.53 -14.53 16.72
C TRP A 114 3.48 -15.03 15.72
N SER A 115 2.68 -14.14 15.10
CA SER A 115 1.64 -14.52 14.13
C SER A 115 2.21 -14.96 12.78
N ILE A 116 3.45 -14.62 12.48
CA ILE A 116 4.10 -14.81 11.18
C ILE A 116 5.60 -15.04 11.40
N ASP A 117 6.31 -15.51 10.36
CA ASP A 117 7.78 -15.43 10.34
C ASP A 117 8.21 -13.95 10.38
N TYR A 118 8.51 -13.47 11.60
CA TYR A 118 8.80 -12.06 11.86
C TYR A 118 10.05 -11.57 11.14
N ALA A 119 11.09 -12.39 11.04
CA ALA A 119 12.33 -12.02 10.35
C ALA A 119 12.07 -11.74 8.87
N ARG A 120 11.23 -12.59 8.25
CA ARG A 120 10.81 -12.40 6.86
C ARG A 120 9.85 -11.23 6.71
N ALA A 121 8.88 -11.09 7.61
CA ALA A 121 7.95 -9.97 7.64
C ALA A 121 8.69 -8.63 7.77
N TRP A 122 9.73 -8.57 8.59
CA TRP A 122 10.58 -7.38 8.76
C TRP A 122 11.22 -6.95 7.44
N SER A 123 11.84 -7.89 6.72
CA SER A 123 12.42 -7.61 5.39
C SER A 123 11.36 -7.17 4.36
N CYS A 124 10.16 -7.72 4.47
CA CYS A 124 9.04 -7.39 3.59
C CYS A 124 8.37 -6.05 3.91
N SER A 125 8.37 -5.61 5.17
CA SER A 125 7.79 -4.33 5.57
C SER A 125 8.46 -3.13 4.88
N HIS A 126 9.74 -3.27 4.51
CA HIS A 126 10.50 -2.28 3.74
C HIS A 126 10.20 -2.30 2.23
N SER A 127 9.37 -3.23 1.77
CA SER A 127 9.10 -3.46 0.34
C SER A 127 7.61 -3.33 -0.02
N VAL A 128 6.74 -3.03 0.94
CA VAL A 128 5.30 -2.88 0.73
C VAL A 128 4.83 -1.49 1.18
N PRO A 129 3.78 -0.93 0.56
CA PRO A 129 3.29 0.39 0.91
C PRO A 129 2.59 0.38 2.28
N SER A 130 2.95 1.32 3.15
CA SER A 130 2.26 1.65 4.40
C SER A 130 2.27 3.17 4.61
N TYR A 131 1.53 3.68 5.61
CA TYR A 131 1.56 5.12 5.90
C TYR A 131 2.73 5.50 6.80
N SER A 132 2.97 4.69 7.83
CA SER A 132 3.97 5.00 8.85
C SER A 132 4.66 3.78 9.43
N VAL A 133 4.08 2.59 9.24
CA VAL A 133 4.58 1.39 9.90
C VAL A 133 5.64 0.71 9.06
N VAL A 134 6.83 0.59 9.66
CA VAL A 134 7.88 -0.32 9.27
C VAL A 134 8.20 -1.16 10.51
N LEU A 135 8.44 -2.45 10.33
CA LEU A 135 8.81 -3.32 11.44
C LEU A 135 10.27 -3.05 11.82
N ASN A 136 10.58 -3.15 13.12
CA ASN A 136 11.94 -2.94 13.65
C ASN A 136 12.48 -4.18 14.36
#